data_AF-A0A182VG76-F1
#
_entry.id   AF-A0A182VG76-F1
#
_cell.length_a   1.000
_cell.length_b   1.000
_cell.length_c   1.000
_cell.angle_alpha   90.00
_cell.angle_beta   90.00
_cell.angle_gamma   90.00
#
_symmetry.space_group_name_H-M   'P 1'
#
loop_
_entity.id
_entity.type
_entity.pdbx_description
1 polymer ?
#
loop_
_entity_poly.entity_id
_entity_poly.type
_entity_poly.pdbx_seq_one_letter_code
_entity_poly.pdbx_strand_id
1 'polypeptide(L)'
;MVSLKSCIISLALCLFLFIGSSEAIWCYRCNSATPGCGDKFNWRGIGYLGDPCPEDDDVCVKVIERKGTMETYTRDCLSSLQGFRTDIPADKYEGCRPAARDLNLAHYVNTSVKELDVKRDHYDSTTFCFCFLDHRCNGAAALGGTAGYLWKLVACLLLAMVALRR
;
A
#
# COMPACT_ATOMS: atom_id res chain seq x y z
N MET A 1 31.92 -37.46 10.96
CA MET A 1 32.09 -37.08 9.54
C MET A 1 30.91 -36.21 9.18
N VAL A 2 31.13 -34.92 8.95
CA VAL A 2 30.04 -33.99 8.64
C VAL A 2 29.34 -34.47 7.38
N SER A 3 28.04 -34.76 7.46
CA SER A 3 27.29 -35.22 6.30
C SER A 3 27.15 -34.09 5.29
N LEU A 4 27.70 -34.27 4.08
CA LEU A 4 27.61 -33.30 2.98
C LEU A 4 26.16 -32.86 2.72
N LYS A 5 25.18 -33.75 2.94
CA LYS A 5 23.75 -33.45 2.86
C LYS A 5 23.28 -32.45 3.92
N SER A 6 23.81 -32.53 5.14
CA SER A 6 23.47 -31.61 6.25
C SER A 6 24.00 -30.19 6.01
N CYS A 7 25.18 -30.07 5.39
CA CYS A 7 25.73 -28.78 4.99
C CYS A 7 24.91 -28.12 3.88
N ILE A 8 24.51 -28.88 2.86
CA ILE A 8 23.71 -28.37 1.73
C ILE A 8 22.35 -27.84 2.20
N ILE A 9 21.66 -28.58 3.10
CA ILE A 9 20.36 -28.17 3.65
C ILE A 9 20.50 -26.89 4.50
N SER A 10 21.54 -26.79 5.31
CA SER A 10 21.77 -25.63 6.18
C SER A 10 22.12 -24.38 5.36
N LEU A 11 22.93 -24.53 4.30
CA LEU A 11 23.24 -23.45 3.37
C LEU A 11 21.99 -22.95 2.62
N ALA A 12 21.14 -23.87 2.16
CA ALA A 12 19.87 -23.52 1.51
C ALA A 12 18.94 -22.75 2.47
N LEU A 13 18.82 -23.17 3.73
CA LEU A 13 18.02 -22.46 4.73
C LEU A 13 18.55 -21.06 5.04
N CYS A 14 19.88 -20.90 5.12
CA CYS A 14 20.50 -19.59 5.28
C CYS A 14 20.19 -18.67 4.10
N LEU A 15 20.27 -19.18 2.86
CA LEU A 15 19.91 -18.43 1.64
C LEU A 15 18.47 -17.90 1.68
N PHE A 16 17.50 -18.68 2.17
CA PHE A 16 16.12 -18.22 2.33
C PHE A 16 15.97 -17.07 3.33
N LEU A 17 16.79 -17.00 4.39
CA LEU A 17 16.74 -15.91 5.38
C LEU A 17 17.22 -14.56 4.82
N PHE A 18 18.04 -14.59 3.76
CA PHE A 18 18.57 -13.41 3.09
C PHE A 18 17.76 -12.97 1.87
N ILE A 19 16.64 -13.62 1.57
CA ILE A 19 15.64 -13.06 0.64
C ILE A 19 15.11 -11.79 1.30
N GLY A 20 15.52 -10.64 0.74
CA GLY A 20 15.32 -9.32 1.33
C GLY A 20 13.94 -8.73 1.07
N SER A 21 13.26 -9.21 0.03
CA SER A 21 12.03 -8.61 -0.47
C SER A 21 11.14 -9.70 -1.07
N SER A 22 10.00 -9.95 -0.46
CA SER A 22 8.91 -10.72 -1.08
C SER A 22 7.57 -10.37 -0.45
N GLU A 23 7.33 -9.09 -0.18
CA GLU A 23 6.05 -8.61 0.34
C GLU A 23 5.49 -7.64 -0.68
N ALA A 24 4.68 -8.15 -1.61
CA ALA A 24 3.76 -7.27 -2.31
C ALA A 24 2.81 -6.71 -1.26
N ILE A 25 2.63 -5.38 -1.18
CA ILE A 25 1.63 -4.79 -0.30
C ILE A 25 0.23 -5.14 -0.82
N TRP A 26 -0.69 -5.46 0.09
CA TRP A 26 -2.07 -5.81 -0.24
C TRP A 26 -3.00 -4.67 0.18
N CYS A 27 -3.76 -4.16 -0.77
CA CYS A 27 -4.72 -3.08 -0.55
C CYS A 27 -6.11 -3.51 -1.04
N TYR A 28 -7.18 -3.04 -0.38
CA TYR A 28 -8.51 -3.25 -0.96
C TYR A 28 -8.74 -2.25 -2.08
N ARG A 29 -9.13 -2.78 -3.24
CA ARG A 29 -9.41 -2.02 -4.45
C ARG A 29 -10.91 -1.94 -4.66
N CYS A 30 -11.51 -0.79 -4.35
CA CYS A 30 -12.94 -0.62 -4.42
C CYS A 30 -13.34 0.86 -4.55
N ASN A 31 -14.57 1.10 -5.00
CA ASN A 31 -15.19 2.42 -4.97
C ASN A 31 -16.57 2.33 -4.30
N SER A 32 -17.22 3.46 -4.06
CA SER A 32 -18.56 3.48 -3.42
C SER A 32 -19.68 2.77 -4.18
N ALA A 33 -19.47 2.33 -5.43
CA ALA A 33 -20.41 1.46 -6.11
C ALA A 33 -20.27 -0.01 -5.68
N THR A 34 -19.14 -0.40 -5.07
CA THR A 34 -18.90 -1.74 -4.54
C THR A 34 -19.51 -1.88 -3.13
N PRO A 35 -20.32 -2.93 -2.86
CA PRO A 35 -20.90 -3.14 -1.54
C PRO A 35 -19.81 -3.31 -0.47
N GLY A 36 -19.92 -2.57 0.64
CA GLY A 36 -18.92 -2.59 1.72
C GLY A 36 -17.77 -1.58 1.57
N CYS A 37 -17.70 -0.87 0.44
CA CYS A 37 -16.72 0.21 0.23
C CYS A 37 -17.34 1.57 0.53
N GLY A 38 -17.48 1.90 1.81
CA GLY A 38 -17.98 3.21 2.26
C GLY A 38 -17.02 3.87 3.23
N ASP A 39 -17.53 4.89 3.92
CA ASP A 39 -16.82 5.50 5.04
C ASP A 39 -16.35 4.43 6.05
N LYS A 40 -17.33 3.61 6.46
CA LYS A 40 -17.11 2.36 7.18
C LYS A 40 -16.85 1.25 6.18
N PHE A 41 -15.62 0.75 6.21
CA PHE A 41 -15.22 -0.36 5.37
C PHE A 41 -15.70 -1.69 5.93
N ASN A 42 -16.28 -2.51 5.06
CA ASN A 42 -16.75 -3.84 5.37
C ASN A 42 -16.17 -4.85 4.38
N TRP A 43 -15.10 -5.52 4.79
CA TRP A 43 -14.43 -6.56 4.02
C TRP A 43 -15.37 -7.69 3.58
N ARG A 44 -16.45 -7.97 4.32
CA ARG A 44 -17.41 -9.02 3.93
C ARG A 44 -18.11 -8.75 2.61
N GLY A 45 -18.22 -7.48 2.20
CA GLY A 45 -18.85 -7.08 0.93
C GLY A 45 -17.92 -7.12 -0.28
N ILE A 46 -16.60 -7.15 -0.07
CA ILE A 46 -15.58 -6.99 -1.11
C ILE A 46 -14.77 -8.28 -1.29
N GLY A 47 -14.49 -8.98 -0.19
CA GLY A 47 -13.58 -10.12 -0.13
C GLY A 47 -12.72 -10.03 1.13
N TYR A 48 -12.35 -11.18 1.70
CA TYR A 48 -11.55 -11.21 2.93
C TYR A 48 -10.11 -10.72 2.68
N LEU A 49 -9.58 -10.94 1.48
CA LEU A 49 -8.23 -10.55 1.07
C LEU A 49 -8.32 -9.39 0.08
N GLY A 50 -7.44 -8.40 0.22
CA GLY A 50 -7.27 -7.34 -0.79
C GLY A 50 -6.61 -7.89 -2.06
N ASP A 51 -6.19 -6.98 -2.94
CA ASP A 51 -5.39 -7.33 -4.11
C ASP A 51 -3.93 -6.91 -3.92
N PRO A 52 -2.96 -7.65 -4.45
CA PRO A 52 -1.57 -7.24 -4.43
C PRO A 52 -1.36 -6.01 -5.32
N CYS A 53 -0.62 -5.02 -4.82
CA CYS A 53 -0.22 -3.87 -5.62
C CYS A 53 0.91 -4.21 -6.60
N PRO A 54 0.99 -3.51 -7.74
CA PRO A 54 1.95 -3.83 -8.81
C PRO A 54 3.39 -3.39 -8.52
N GLU A 55 3.58 -2.38 -7.67
CA GLU A 55 4.90 -1.80 -7.36
C GLU A 55 5.38 -2.20 -5.96
N ASP A 56 6.69 -2.36 -5.77
CA ASP A 56 7.28 -2.83 -4.51
C ASP A 56 7.21 -1.78 -3.37
N ASP A 57 7.29 -0.50 -3.71
CA ASP A 57 7.25 0.64 -2.76
C ASP A 57 5.87 1.31 -2.70
N ASP A 58 4.81 0.56 -3.01
CA ASP A 58 3.45 1.09 -3.06
C ASP A 58 2.83 1.31 -1.67
N VAL A 59 1.80 2.15 -1.60
CA VAL A 59 1.08 2.48 -0.37
C VAL A 59 -0.42 2.40 -0.63
N CYS A 60 -1.20 1.88 0.31
CA CYS A 60 -2.65 1.90 0.19
C CYS A 60 -3.17 3.33 0.36
N VAL A 61 -4.12 3.73 -0.48
CA VAL A 61 -4.69 5.07 -0.43
C VAL A 61 -6.22 5.02 -0.44
N LYS A 62 -6.83 5.74 0.50
CA LYS A 62 -8.27 6.04 0.54
C LYS A 62 -8.47 7.47 0.06
N VAL A 63 -9.18 7.66 -1.04
CA VAL A 63 -9.58 8.96 -1.56
C VAL A 63 -11.04 9.21 -1.19
N ILE A 64 -11.29 10.39 -0.63
CA ILE A 64 -12.61 10.87 -0.22
C ILE A 64 -12.93 12.08 -1.08
N GLU A 65 -13.91 11.94 -1.97
CA GLU A 65 -14.38 12.98 -2.88
C GLU A 65 -15.76 13.43 -2.42
N ARG A 66 -15.91 14.71 -2.08
CA ARG A 66 -17.17 15.28 -1.59
C ARG A 66 -17.76 16.24 -2.62
N LYS A 67 -19.07 16.12 -2.84
CA LYS A 67 -19.88 17.03 -3.64
C LYS A 67 -21.18 17.33 -2.92
N GLY A 68 -21.30 18.51 -2.33
CA GLY A 68 -22.38 18.86 -1.42
C GLY A 68 -22.45 17.89 -0.24
N THR A 69 -23.56 17.15 -0.15
CA THR A 69 -23.79 16.13 0.88
C THR A 69 -23.38 14.72 0.44
N MET A 70 -22.99 14.54 -0.82
CA MET A 70 -22.57 13.23 -1.35
C MET A 70 -21.07 13.04 -1.13
N GLU A 71 -20.70 11.85 -0.67
CA GLU A 71 -19.30 11.46 -0.51
C GLU A 71 -19.06 10.15 -1.25
N THR A 72 -18.01 10.15 -2.07
CA THR A 72 -17.51 8.98 -2.76
C THR A 72 -16.18 8.57 -2.14
N TYR A 73 -16.08 7.31 -1.81
CA TYR A 73 -14.92 6.65 -1.24
C TYR A 73 -14.31 5.76 -2.30
N THR A 74 -13.02 5.95 -2.56
CA THR A 74 -12.24 5.09 -3.46
C THR A 74 -11.02 4.59 -2.68
N ARG A 75 -10.82 3.28 -2.65
CA ARG A 75 -9.63 2.65 -2.07
C ARG A 75 -8.87 1.98 -3.20
N ASP A 76 -7.56 2.22 -3.29
CA ASP A 76 -6.72 1.61 -4.31
C ASP A 76 -5.24 1.61 -3.86
N CYS A 77 -4.40 1.01 -4.68
CA CYS A 77 -2.94 1.17 -4.64
C CYS A 77 -2.56 2.57 -5.14
N LEU A 78 -1.58 3.22 -4.51
CA LEU A 78 -1.17 4.57 -4.89
C LEU A 78 -0.62 4.62 -6.33
N SER A 79 0.14 3.60 -6.76
CA SER A 79 0.64 3.48 -8.14
C SER A 79 -0.48 3.54 -9.18
N SER A 80 -1.65 2.95 -8.87
CA SER A 80 -2.79 2.92 -9.78
C SER A 80 -3.40 4.31 -9.99
N LEU A 81 -3.37 5.17 -8.97
CA LEU A 81 -3.87 6.54 -9.06
C LEU A 81 -2.88 7.51 -9.72
N GLN A 82 -1.58 7.31 -9.52
CA GLN A 82 -0.53 8.21 -10.02
C GLN A 82 -0.57 8.40 -11.54
N GLY A 83 -1.08 7.42 -12.29
CA GLY A 83 -1.17 7.51 -13.75
C GLY A 83 -2.16 8.55 -14.28
N PHE A 84 -3.17 8.94 -13.49
CA PHE A 84 -4.24 9.83 -13.96
C PHE A 84 -4.62 10.96 -12.98
N ARG A 85 -3.99 11.00 -11.80
CA ARG A 85 -4.24 12.01 -10.76
C ARG A 85 -3.00 12.86 -10.56
N THR A 86 -3.13 14.15 -10.84
CA THR A 86 -2.08 15.17 -10.63
C THR A 86 -2.23 15.90 -9.29
N ASP A 87 -3.36 15.72 -8.62
CA ASP A 87 -3.76 16.34 -7.36
C ASP A 87 -3.34 15.51 -6.12
N ILE A 88 -2.51 14.48 -6.31
CA ILE A 88 -1.96 13.68 -5.22
C ILE A 88 -0.99 14.55 -4.41
N PRO A 89 -1.15 14.68 -3.08
CA PRO A 89 -0.25 15.46 -2.25
C PRO A 89 1.16 14.86 -2.21
N ALA A 90 2.17 15.73 -2.12
CA ALA A 90 3.58 15.32 -2.08
C ALA A 90 3.95 14.58 -0.78
N ASP A 91 3.29 14.93 0.33
CA ASP A 91 3.38 14.22 1.60
C ASP A 91 2.57 12.92 1.53
N LYS A 92 3.26 11.80 1.35
CA LYS A 92 2.70 10.44 1.27
C LYS A 92 2.87 9.66 2.57
N TYR A 93 3.23 10.33 3.68
CA TYR A 93 3.28 9.68 4.99
C TYR A 93 1.88 9.32 5.47
N GLU A 94 1.82 8.39 6.41
CA GLU A 94 0.56 7.90 6.98
C GLU A 94 -0.33 9.04 7.52
N GLY A 95 -1.59 9.03 7.09
CA GLY A 95 -2.59 10.03 7.47
C GLY A 95 -3.29 10.71 6.29
N CYS A 96 -4.25 11.56 6.61
CA CYS A 96 -5.09 12.26 5.63
C CYS A 96 -4.58 13.66 5.31
N ARG A 97 -4.63 14.04 4.04
CA ARG A 97 -4.23 15.36 3.51
C ARG A 97 -5.22 15.81 2.44
N PRO A 98 -5.51 17.11 2.32
CA PRO A 98 -6.26 17.62 1.18
C PRO A 98 -5.47 17.40 -0.12
N ALA A 99 -6.19 17.30 -1.23
CA ALA A 99 -5.62 17.23 -2.56
C ALA A 99 -4.71 18.44 -2.85
N ALA A 100 -3.60 18.19 -3.55
CA ALA A 100 -2.72 19.25 -4.04
C ALA A 100 -3.42 20.02 -5.17
N ARG A 101 -3.23 21.35 -5.17
CA ARG A 101 -3.77 22.21 -6.22
C ARG A 101 -2.70 22.50 -7.25
N ASP A 102 -2.94 22.06 -8.48
CA ASP A 102 -2.14 22.46 -9.64
C ASP A 102 -2.81 23.65 -10.35
N LEU A 103 -2.13 24.79 -10.38
CA LEU A 103 -2.63 26.02 -10.99
C LEU A 103 -2.56 26.00 -12.52
N ASN A 104 -1.70 25.15 -13.09
CA ASN A 104 -1.48 25.06 -14.53
C ASN A 104 -2.30 23.93 -15.18
N LEU A 105 -2.97 23.10 -14.37
CA LEU A 105 -3.75 21.97 -14.85
C LEU A 105 -4.85 22.44 -15.81
N ALA A 106 -4.84 21.89 -17.02
CA ALA A 106 -5.89 22.09 -18.02
C ALA A 106 -6.22 23.57 -18.33
N HIS A 107 -5.22 24.47 -18.21
CA HIS A 107 -5.39 25.91 -18.41
C HIS A 107 -6.01 26.29 -19.77
N TYR A 108 -5.71 25.52 -20.82
CA TYR A 108 -6.21 25.75 -22.18
C TYR A 108 -7.22 24.70 -22.67
N VAL A 109 -7.70 23.83 -21.76
CA VAL A 109 -8.67 22.79 -22.10
C VAL A 109 -10.04 23.23 -21.61
N ASN A 110 -11.00 23.34 -22.55
CA ASN A 110 -12.39 23.65 -22.25
C ASN A 110 -13.27 22.46 -22.68
N THR A 111 -13.68 21.66 -21.70
CA THR A 111 -14.52 20.49 -21.90
C THR A 111 -15.91 20.76 -21.36
N SER A 112 -16.95 20.44 -22.14
CA SER A 112 -18.36 20.60 -21.75
C SER A 112 -18.84 19.56 -20.74
N VAL A 113 -18.18 18.40 -20.70
CA VAL A 113 -18.49 17.27 -19.80
C VAL A 113 -17.73 17.44 -18.48
N LYS A 114 -18.45 17.71 -17.40
CA LYS A 114 -17.85 17.99 -16.08
C LYS A 114 -17.36 16.73 -15.37
N GLU A 115 -17.90 15.58 -15.72
CA GLU A 115 -17.61 14.27 -15.12
C GLU A 115 -16.20 13.78 -15.45
N LEU A 116 -15.59 14.30 -16.53
CA LEU A 116 -14.19 14.03 -16.87
C LEU A 116 -13.20 14.69 -15.92
N ASP A 117 -13.67 15.70 -15.15
CA ASP A 117 -12.93 16.37 -14.07
C ASP A 117 -11.47 16.74 -14.42
N VAL A 118 -11.26 17.22 -15.65
CA VAL A 118 -9.92 17.51 -16.19
C VAL A 118 -9.21 18.62 -15.38
N LYS A 119 -9.99 19.56 -14.81
CA LYS A 119 -9.52 20.67 -13.99
C LYS A 119 -9.51 20.38 -12.50
N ARG A 120 -9.97 19.21 -12.06
CA ARG A 120 -10.15 18.87 -10.63
C ARG A 120 -11.04 19.86 -9.89
N ASP A 121 -12.14 20.27 -10.54
CA ASP A 121 -13.13 21.23 -10.05
C ASP A 121 -14.55 20.65 -9.97
N HIS A 122 -14.73 19.35 -10.28
CA HIS A 122 -16.02 18.67 -10.19
C HIS A 122 -16.50 18.45 -8.74
N TYR A 123 -15.55 18.18 -7.84
CA TYR A 123 -15.77 17.92 -6.42
C TYR A 123 -15.41 19.16 -5.60
N ASP A 124 -16.15 19.43 -4.53
CA ASP A 124 -15.92 20.58 -3.64
C ASP A 124 -14.65 20.39 -2.80
N SER A 125 -14.36 19.13 -2.43
CA SER A 125 -13.15 18.78 -1.72
C SER A 125 -12.75 17.34 -1.98
N THR A 126 -11.45 17.13 -2.16
CA THR A 126 -10.82 15.82 -2.29
C THR A 126 -9.78 15.65 -1.19
N THR A 127 -9.83 14.53 -0.48
CA THR A 127 -8.89 14.19 0.60
C THR A 127 -8.26 12.83 0.32
N PHE A 128 -6.94 12.75 0.42
CA PHE A 128 -6.16 11.52 0.29
C PHE A 128 -5.69 11.06 1.67
N CYS A 129 -5.94 9.80 2.01
CA CYS A 129 -5.42 9.17 3.22
C CYS A 129 -4.49 8.02 2.86
N PHE A 130 -3.21 8.12 3.23
CA PHE A 130 -2.18 7.10 2.96
C PHE A 130 -1.99 6.17 4.15
N CYS A 131 -1.80 4.88 3.87
CA CYS A 131 -1.74 3.84 4.88
C CYS A 131 -0.83 2.69 4.44
N PHE A 132 0.15 2.34 5.27
CA PHE A 132 1.08 1.22 4.98
C PHE A 132 0.44 -0.16 5.20
N LEU A 133 -0.63 -0.22 5.98
CA LEU A 133 -1.46 -1.40 6.19
C LEU A 133 -2.91 -0.93 6.06
N ASP A 134 -3.74 -1.59 5.26
CA ASP A 134 -5.10 -1.10 4.96
C ASP A 134 -5.96 -0.86 6.22
N HIS A 135 -5.77 -1.67 7.26
CA HIS A 135 -6.45 -1.48 8.54
C HIS A 135 -6.07 -0.17 9.25
N ARG A 136 -4.90 0.40 8.94
CA ARG A 136 -4.46 1.72 9.43
C ARG A 136 -5.03 2.89 8.62
N CYS A 137 -5.64 2.65 7.45
CA CYS A 137 -6.58 3.61 6.86
C CYS A 137 -7.78 3.88 7.75
N ASN A 138 -7.97 3.06 8.80
CA ASN A 138 -8.95 3.27 9.85
C ASN A 138 -8.30 3.64 11.21
N GLY A 139 -7.00 4.01 11.24
CA GLY A 139 -6.31 4.64 12.39
C GLY A 139 -5.51 3.71 13.33
N ALA A 140 -4.40 3.10 12.89
CA ALA A 140 -3.51 2.35 13.79
C ALA A 140 -2.03 2.78 13.65
N ALA A 141 -1.29 2.77 14.76
CA ALA A 141 0.08 3.31 14.85
C ALA A 141 1.15 2.36 14.30
N ALA A 142 2.23 2.93 13.75
CA ALA A 142 3.36 2.20 13.17
C ALA A 142 4.40 1.75 14.20
N LEU A 143 4.74 0.45 14.18
CA LEU A 143 6.03 -0.05 14.65
C LEU A 143 6.99 -0.08 13.46
N GLY A 144 8.01 0.78 13.48
CA GLY A 144 9.14 0.72 12.56
C GLY A 144 10.43 0.43 13.31
N GLY A 145 11.37 -0.25 12.65
CA GLY A 145 12.79 -0.17 13.02
C GLY A 145 13.55 -1.50 13.05
N THR A 146 14.49 -1.64 12.10
CA THR A 146 15.90 -2.12 12.20
C THR A 146 16.29 -3.39 12.98
N ALA A 147 15.41 -4.04 13.75
CA ALA A 147 15.69 -5.27 14.50
C ALA A 147 15.77 -6.53 13.61
N GLY A 148 15.49 -6.41 12.31
CA GLY A 148 15.34 -7.53 11.38
C GLY A 148 16.65 -8.23 10.94
N TYR A 149 17.83 -7.63 11.13
CA TYR A 149 19.08 -8.23 10.62
C TYR A 149 19.87 -9.02 11.66
N LEU A 150 19.81 -8.61 12.94
CA LEU A 150 20.55 -9.29 14.02
C LEU A 150 20.05 -10.71 14.28
N TRP A 151 18.72 -10.92 14.27
CA TRP A 151 18.14 -12.25 14.48
C TRP A 151 18.47 -13.22 13.32
N LYS A 152 18.58 -12.71 12.08
CA LYS A 152 18.96 -13.50 10.89
C LYS A 152 20.37 -14.06 11.03
N LEU A 153 21.32 -13.26 11.51
CA LEU A 153 22.70 -13.68 11.73
C LEU A 153 22.82 -14.73 12.85
N VAL A 154 22.08 -14.55 13.95
CA VAL A 154 22.04 -15.51 15.06
C VAL A 154 21.43 -16.85 14.60
N ALA A 155 20.37 -16.82 13.78
CA ALA A 155 19.75 -18.01 13.22
C ALA A 155 20.69 -18.79 12.30
N CYS A 156 21.42 -18.11 11.40
CA CYS A 156 22.43 -18.73 10.54
C CYS A 156 23.55 -19.43 11.33
N LEU A 157 24.02 -18.79 12.41
CA LEU A 157 25.02 -19.36 13.32
C LEU A 157 24.52 -20.62 14.00
N LEU A 158 23.29 -20.62 14.51
CA LEU A 158 22.69 -21.80 15.14
C LEU A 158 22.53 -22.96 14.16
N LEU A 159 22.08 -22.69 12.92
CA LEU A 159 21.94 -23.71 11.87
C LEU A 159 23.28 -24.33 11.47
N ALA A 160 24.34 -23.52 11.35
CA ALA A 160 25.69 -24.01 11.10
C ALA A 160 26.21 -24.91 12.24
N MET A 161 25.96 -24.52 13.50
CA MET A 161 26.35 -25.31 14.68
C MET A 161 25.61 -26.65 14.76
N VAL A 162 24.33 -26.70 14.35
CA VAL A 162 23.55 -27.95 14.26
C VAL A 162 24.07 -28.86 13.13
N ALA A 163 24.47 -28.28 12.00
CA ALA A 163 25.04 -29.03 10.87
C ALA A 163 26.42 -29.63 11.19
N LEU A 164 27.23 -28.95 12.00
CA LEU A 164 28.56 -29.38 12.42
C LEU A 164 28.53 -30.45 13.53
N ARG A 165 27.43 -30.52 14.31
CA ARG A 165 27.23 -31.52 15.37
C ARG A 165 26.64 -32.85 14.88
N ARG A 166 26.17 -32.92 13.62
CA ARG A 166 25.61 -34.13 12.98
C ARG A 166 26.57 -34.70 11.95
#